data_AF-A0A3B0ZUK7-F1
#
_entry.id   AF-A0A3B0ZUK7-F1
#
_cell.length_a   1.000
_cell.length_b   1.000
_cell.length_c   1.000
_cell.angle_alpha   90.00
_cell.angle_beta   90.00
_cell.angle_gamma   90.00
#
_symmetry.space_group_name_H-M   'P 1'
#
loop_
_entity.id
_entity.type
_entity.pdbx_description
1 polymer ?
#
loop_
_entity_poly.entity_id
_entity_poly.type
_entity_poly.pdbx_seq_one_letter_code
_entity_poly.pdbx_strand_id
1 'polypeptide(L)'
;MIGQKNIAFGFIYLVFTASLGVVMVDKYEGFGKAAQEKQVSVGRLQALKGSDFEEELEPLSAMQIAKANTAGILGINKLNNTEAEIDAIKGGPHAHGNLESVLNIIAGLTLCFIAAAAWLKQLISWLFIIGTVMHSGMLYLGTVFGFGWAFTLLDTGIGPFAILAGLLLMGLVSIKNFSSKVVVD
;
A
#
# COMPACT_ATOMS: atom_id res chain seq x y z
N MET A 1 -22.72 -19.14 -12.82
CA MET A 1 -22.22 -18.90 -11.44
C MET A 1 -21.58 -17.52 -11.36
N ILE A 2 -22.29 -16.55 -10.83
CA ILE A 2 -21.88 -15.14 -10.91
C ILE A 2 -20.59 -14.83 -10.14
N GLY A 3 -20.34 -15.52 -9.02
CA GLY A 3 -19.18 -15.26 -8.16
C GLY A 3 -17.82 -15.63 -8.77
N GLN A 4 -17.78 -16.47 -9.80
CA GLN A 4 -16.52 -16.94 -10.42
C GLN A 4 -15.66 -15.80 -10.95
N LYS A 5 -16.28 -14.73 -11.46
CA LYS A 5 -15.53 -13.58 -11.99
C LYS A 5 -14.80 -12.79 -10.89
N ASN A 6 -15.36 -12.67 -9.68
CA ASN A 6 -14.63 -12.05 -8.56
C ASN A 6 -13.45 -12.92 -8.11
N ILE A 7 -13.62 -14.26 -8.14
CA ILE A 7 -12.53 -15.19 -7.81
C ILE A 7 -11.38 -15.02 -8.81
N ALA A 8 -11.69 -15.07 -10.11
CA ALA A 8 -10.71 -14.88 -11.17
C ALA A 8 -10.03 -13.51 -11.08
N PHE A 9 -10.82 -12.44 -10.94
CA PHE A 9 -10.32 -11.08 -10.75
C PHE A 9 -9.40 -11.00 -9.53
N GLY A 10 -9.83 -11.51 -8.37
CA GLY A 10 -9.07 -11.42 -7.14
C GLY A 10 -7.74 -12.18 -7.20
N PHE A 11 -7.69 -13.38 -7.80
CA PHE A 11 -6.41 -14.07 -7.98
C PHE A 11 -5.47 -13.33 -8.94
N ILE A 12 -5.98 -12.85 -10.07
CA ILE A 12 -5.18 -12.08 -11.05
C ILE A 12 -4.66 -10.80 -10.38
N TYR A 13 -5.53 -10.08 -9.68
CA TYR A 13 -5.21 -8.83 -9.02
C TYR A 13 -4.22 -9.04 -7.85
N LEU A 14 -4.33 -10.17 -7.13
CA LEU A 14 -3.38 -10.55 -6.09
C LEU A 14 -1.98 -10.77 -6.65
N VAL A 15 -1.84 -11.38 -7.83
CA VAL A 15 -0.52 -11.58 -8.46
C VAL A 15 0.17 -10.24 -8.70
N PHE A 16 -0.55 -9.26 -9.26
CA PHE A 16 0.00 -7.93 -9.51
C PHE A 16 0.34 -7.19 -8.21
N THR A 17 -0.55 -7.20 -7.24
CA THR A 17 -0.37 -6.44 -6.00
C THR A 17 0.67 -7.08 -5.09
N ALA A 18 0.68 -8.41 -4.96
CA ALA A 18 1.71 -9.14 -4.20
C ALA A 18 3.10 -9.04 -4.84
N SER A 19 3.19 -8.95 -6.18
CA SER A 19 4.49 -8.74 -6.85
C SER A 19 5.16 -7.42 -6.48
N LEU A 20 4.41 -6.43 -5.98
CA LEU A 20 5.00 -5.20 -5.44
C LEU A 20 5.91 -5.48 -4.23
N GLY A 21 5.71 -6.60 -3.53
CA GLY A 21 6.65 -7.09 -2.54
C GLY A 21 8.07 -7.22 -3.08
N VAL A 22 8.23 -7.75 -4.30
CA VAL A 22 9.54 -7.89 -4.96
C VAL A 22 10.11 -6.52 -5.33
N VAL A 23 9.28 -5.63 -5.90
CA VAL A 23 9.69 -4.26 -6.25
C VAL A 23 10.19 -3.48 -5.04
N MET A 24 9.58 -3.68 -3.86
CA MET A 24 10.06 -3.05 -2.62
C MET A 24 11.39 -3.62 -2.15
N VAL A 25 11.63 -4.94 -2.31
CA VAL A 25 12.91 -5.57 -1.94
C VAL A 25 14.08 -4.89 -2.66
N ASP A 26 13.92 -4.60 -3.96
CA ASP A 26 14.96 -3.93 -4.74
C ASP A 26 15.28 -2.51 -4.24
N LYS A 27 14.32 -1.83 -3.60
CA LYS A 27 14.51 -0.48 -3.03
C LYS A 27 15.30 -0.49 -1.71
N TYR A 28 15.34 -1.61 -0.99
CA TYR A 28 16.04 -1.69 0.30
C TYR A 28 17.57 -1.57 0.18
N GLU A 29 18.15 -1.84 -1.00
CA GLU A 29 19.58 -1.57 -1.22
C GLU A 29 19.89 -0.06 -1.09
N GLY A 30 19.08 0.79 -1.71
CA GLY A 30 19.20 2.25 -1.63
C GLY A 30 18.99 2.76 -0.21
N PHE A 31 17.97 2.23 0.48
CA PHE A 31 17.74 2.51 1.90
C PHE A 31 18.94 2.11 2.77
N GLY A 32 19.51 0.93 2.55
CA GLY A 32 20.68 0.45 3.30
C GLY A 32 21.89 1.36 3.14
N LYS A 33 22.17 1.82 1.91
CA LYS A 33 23.23 2.81 1.64
C LYS A 33 22.96 4.13 2.35
N ALA A 34 21.73 4.65 2.27
CA ALA A 34 21.35 5.88 2.97
C ALA A 34 21.45 5.75 4.50
N ALA A 35 21.09 4.58 5.05
CA ALA A 35 21.19 4.30 6.48
C ALA A 35 22.65 4.29 6.95
N GLN A 36 23.56 3.70 6.16
CA GLN A 36 24.99 3.71 6.45
C GLN A 36 25.57 5.13 6.41
N GLU A 37 25.25 5.92 5.37
CA GLU A 37 25.70 7.32 5.28
C GLU A 37 25.19 8.15 6.47
N LYS A 38 23.90 8.03 6.80
CA LYS A 38 23.31 8.67 7.98
C LYS A 38 24.03 8.26 9.26
N GLN A 39 24.37 6.98 9.41
CA GLN A 39 25.05 6.47 10.60
C GLN A 39 26.44 7.09 10.76
N VAL A 40 27.18 7.28 9.66
CA VAL A 40 28.50 7.96 9.69
C VAL A 40 28.34 9.43 10.10
N SER A 41 27.46 10.18 9.45
CA SER A 41 27.31 11.62 9.71
C SER A 41 26.75 11.93 11.09
N VAL A 42 25.69 11.21 11.52
CA VAL A 42 25.10 11.39 12.84
C VAL A 42 26.00 10.82 13.95
N GLY A 43 26.71 9.72 13.69
CA GLY A 43 27.69 9.16 14.62
C GLY A 43 28.83 10.16 14.90
N ARG A 44 29.36 10.83 13.88
CA ARG A 44 30.33 11.92 14.07
C ARG A 44 29.76 13.05 14.91
N LEU A 45 28.52 13.49 14.66
CA LEU A 45 27.88 14.53 15.49
C LEU A 45 27.72 14.14 16.96
N GLN A 46 27.39 12.87 17.23
CA GLN A 46 27.32 12.35 18.58
C GLN A 46 28.70 12.36 19.26
N ALA A 47 29.75 11.96 18.53
CA ALA A 47 31.12 12.01 19.03
C ALA A 47 31.55 13.44 19.33
N LEU A 48 31.34 14.38 18.40
CA LEU A 48 31.66 15.79 18.58
C LEU A 48 30.93 16.39 19.80
N LYS A 49 29.65 16.08 19.99
CA LYS A 49 28.94 16.51 21.20
C LYS A 49 29.55 15.94 22.49
N GLY A 50 30.02 14.69 22.44
CA GLY A 50 30.64 14.02 23.57
C GLY A 50 32.05 14.53 23.91
N SER A 51 32.76 15.07 22.92
CA SER A 51 34.10 15.67 23.06
C SER A 51 34.09 17.20 23.18
N ASP A 52 32.95 17.81 23.52
CA ASP A 52 32.79 19.27 23.58
C ASP A 52 33.24 20.02 22.30
N PHE A 53 32.96 19.39 21.15
CA PHE A 53 33.31 19.83 19.81
C PHE A 53 34.81 19.89 19.52
N GLU A 54 35.60 19.07 20.21
CA GLU A 54 37.00 18.82 19.89
C GLU A 54 37.15 17.61 18.95
N GLU A 55 38.09 17.69 18.02
CA GLU A 55 38.52 16.59 17.17
C GLU A 55 40.06 16.59 17.18
N GLU A 56 40.68 15.44 17.46
CA GLU A 56 42.15 15.34 17.61
C GLU A 56 42.74 16.27 18.70
N LEU A 57 41.99 16.51 19.79
CA LEU A 57 42.34 17.42 20.91
C LEU A 57 42.36 18.91 20.53
N GLU A 58 41.83 19.28 19.37
CA GLU A 58 41.71 20.66 18.92
C GLU A 58 40.23 21.08 18.81
N PRO A 59 39.86 22.26 19.36
CA PRO A 59 38.50 22.78 19.21
C PRO A 59 38.14 23.04 17.74
N LEU A 60 36.98 22.57 17.31
CA LEU A 60 36.48 22.88 15.97
C LEU A 60 35.99 24.32 15.87
N SER A 61 36.25 24.95 14.72
CA SER A 61 35.65 26.23 14.38
C SER A 61 34.13 26.11 14.21
N ALA A 62 33.41 27.23 14.44
CA ALA A 62 31.98 27.31 14.20
C ALA A 62 31.57 26.86 12.78
N MET A 63 32.41 27.14 11.77
CA MET A 63 32.19 26.69 10.39
C MET A 63 32.28 25.17 10.25
N GLN A 64 33.25 24.52 10.89
CA GLN A 64 33.38 23.06 10.87
C GLN A 64 32.20 22.38 11.58
N ILE A 65 31.77 22.92 12.72
CA ILE A 65 30.59 22.44 13.46
C ILE A 65 29.34 22.59 12.60
N ALA A 66 29.13 23.74 11.95
CA ALA A 66 27.98 23.98 11.08
C ALA A 66 27.95 23.02 9.88
N LYS A 67 29.11 22.74 9.26
CA LYS A 67 29.23 21.75 8.18
C LYS A 67 28.90 20.33 8.66
N ALA A 68 29.41 19.93 9.83
CA ALA A 68 29.10 18.63 10.42
C ALA A 68 27.60 18.49 10.70
N ASN A 69 26.97 19.53 11.24
CA ASN A 69 25.53 19.53 11.52
C ASN A 69 24.71 19.41 10.23
N THR A 70 25.08 20.20 9.21
CA THR A 70 24.43 20.15 7.89
C THR A 70 24.56 18.75 7.26
N ALA A 71 25.73 18.12 7.35
CA ALA A 71 25.92 16.75 6.87
C ALA A 71 25.02 15.74 7.58
N GLY A 72 24.85 15.87 8.90
CA GLY A 72 23.90 15.05 9.67
C GLY A 72 22.45 15.23 9.23
N ILE A 73 22.01 16.48 9.05
CA ILE A 73 20.64 16.80 8.57
C ILE A 73 20.41 16.20 7.18
N LEU A 74 21.35 16.37 6.25
CA LEU A 74 21.24 15.81 4.90
C LEU A 74 21.25 14.29 4.90
N GLY A 75 22.05 13.66 5.77
CA GLY A 75 22.04 12.21 5.94
C GLY A 75 20.68 11.68 6.42
N ILE A 76 20.05 12.36 7.38
CA ILE A 76 18.69 12.03 7.84
C ILE A 76 17.67 12.24 6.72
N ASN A 77 17.73 13.38 6.02
CA ASN A 77 16.80 13.68 4.93
C ASN A 77 16.90 12.64 3.80
N LYS A 78 18.11 12.22 3.43
CA LYS A 78 18.33 11.19 2.41
C LYS A 78 17.69 9.86 2.81
N LEU A 79 17.88 9.43 4.06
CA LEU A 79 17.25 8.21 4.58
C LEU A 79 15.72 8.30 4.50
N ASN A 80 15.14 9.39 5.01
CA ASN A 80 13.69 9.59 5.00
C ASN A 80 13.12 9.57 3.58
N ASN A 81 13.79 10.20 2.60
CA ASN A 81 13.35 10.19 1.22
C ASN A 81 13.37 8.78 0.61
N THR A 82 14.42 7.99 0.90
CA THR A 82 14.48 6.60 0.42
C THR A 82 13.44 5.70 1.08
N GLU A 83 13.10 5.93 2.35
CA GLU A 83 12.05 5.20 3.06
C GLU A 83 10.65 5.56 2.55
N ALA A 84 10.41 6.83 2.24
CA ALA A 84 9.11 7.30 1.76
C ALA A 84 8.60 6.56 0.51
N GLU A 85 9.49 6.23 -0.43
CA GLU A 85 9.12 5.44 -1.60
C GLU A 85 8.71 4.00 -1.26
N ILE A 86 9.40 3.38 -0.29
CA ILE A 86 9.10 2.03 0.18
C ILE A 86 7.74 2.05 0.89
N ASP A 87 7.53 2.99 1.79
CA ASP A 87 6.30 3.11 2.58
C ASP A 87 5.10 3.47 1.71
N ALA A 88 5.29 4.29 0.67
CA ALA A 88 4.23 4.60 -0.29
C ALA A 88 3.69 3.33 -0.98
N ILE A 89 4.56 2.38 -1.33
CA ILE A 89 4.15 1.09 -1.92
C ILE A 89 3.58 0.17 -0.85
N LYS A 90 4.28 0.02 0.27
CA LYS A 90 3.95 -0.91 1.37
C LYS A 90 2.58 -0.62 1.96
N GLY A 91 2.36 0.63 2.38
CA GLY A 91 1.12 1.06 3.01
C GLY A 91 -0.01 1.33 2.01
N GLY A 92 0.32 1.64 0.76
CA GLY A 92 -0.65 1.93 -0.29
C GLY A 92 -1.04 0.69 -1.10
N PRO A 93 -0.62 0.60 -2.38
CA PRO A 93 -1.13 -0.39 -3.33
C PRO A 93 -0.80 -1.84 -2.95
N HIS A 94 0.27 -2.11 -2.21
CA HIS A 94 0.58 -3.48 -1.80
C HIS A 94 -0.41 -3.97 -0.72
N ALA A 95 -0.51 -3.27 0.42
CA ALA A 95 -1.39 -3.68 1.51
C ALA A 95 -2.87 -3.64 1.11
N HIS A 96 -3.35 -2.52 0.55
CA HIS A 96 -4.75 -2.40 0.14
C HIS A 96 -5.09 -3.32 -1.03
N GLY A 97 -4.20 -3.44 -2.02
CA GLY A 97 -4.39 -4.31 -3.16
C GLY A 97 -4.52 -5.79 -2.78
N ASN A 98 -3.65 -6.27 -1.89
CA ASN A 98 -3.72 -7.65 -1.39
C ASN A 98 -5.04 -7.89 -0.62
N LEU A 99 -5.41 -6.97 0.28
CA LEU A 99 -6.64 -7.09 1.08
C LEU A 99 -7.88 -7.15 0.19
N GLU A 100 -7.96 -6.27 -0.80
CA GLU A 100 -9.10 -6.19 -1.72
C GLU A 100 -9.16 -7.34 -2.73
N SER A 101 -8.00 -7.89 -3.09
CA SER A 101 -7.91 -9.14 -3.86
C SER A 101 -8.54 -10.30 -3.09
N VAL A 102 -8.13 -10.48 -1.82
CA VAL A 102 -8.67 -11.50 -0.93
C VAL A 102 -10.17 -11.28 -0.70
N LEU A 103 -10.58 -10.03 -0.50
CA LEU A 103 -11.99 -9.67 -0.36
C LEU A 103 -12.80 -10.08 -1.60
N ASN A 104 -12.29 -9.85 -2.81
CA ASN A 104 -12.96 -10.29 -4.04
C ASN A 104 -13.03 -11.83 -4.14
N ILE A 105 -11.98 -12.55 -3.77
CA ILE A 105 -12.00 -14.02 -3.74
C ILE A 105 -13.09 -14.51 -2.79
N ILE A 106 -13.13 -13.99 -1.56
CA ILE A 106 -14.10 -14.37 -0.54
C ILE A 106 -15.52 -13.97 -0.96
N ALA A 107 -15.72 -12.77 -1.50
CA ALA A 107 -17.00 -12.32 -2.01
C ALA A 107 -17.48 -13.20 -3.16
N GLY A 108 -16.59 -13.57 -4.09
CA GLY A 108 -16.88 -14.47 -5.20
C GLY A 108 -17.29 -15.86 -4.72
N LEU A 109 -16.54 -16.44 -3.78
CA LEU A 109 -16.90 -17.71 -3.15
C LEU A 109 -18.26 -17.63 -2.48
N THR A 110 -18.50 -16.57 -1.70
CA THR A 110 -19.78 -16.34 -1.02
C THR A 110 -20.94 -16.25 -2.01
N LEU A 111 -20.79 -15.49 -3.10
CA LEU A 111 -21.81 -15.36 -4.15
C LEU A 111 -22.17 -16.70 -4.80
N CYS A 112 -21.25 -17.66 -4.89
CA CYS A 112 -21.55 -19.00 -5.38
C CYS A 112 -22.54 -19.77 -4.48
N PHE A 113 -22.69 -19.37 -3.21
CA PHE A 113 -23.62 -19.96 -2.24
C PHE A 113 -24.85 -19.08 -1.98
N ILE A 114 -24.97 -17.91 -2.62
CA ILE A 114 -26.14 -17.04 -2.46
C ILE A 114 -27.26 -17.44 -3.44
N ALA A 115 -28.40 -17.86 -2.91
CA ALA A 115 -29.64 -18.16 -3.62
C ALA A 115 -30.54 -16.91 -3.68
N ALA A 116 -30.08 -15.90 -4.42
CA ALA A 116 -30.79 -14.65 -4.66
C ALA A 116 -30.93 -14.37 -6.16
N ALA A 117 -31.72 -13.36 -6.52
CA ALA A 117 -31.90 -12.97 -7.91
C ALA A 117 -30.55 -12.63 -8.58
N ALA A 118 -30.35 -13.10 -9.81
CA ALA A 118 -29.10 -12.95 -10.55
C ALA A 118 -28.61 -11.50 -10.62
N TRP A 119 -29.51 -10.53 -10.85
CA TRP A 119 -29.15 -9.11 -10.93
C TRP A 119 -28.54 -8.58 -9.61
N LEU A 120 -29.01 -9.06 -8.45
CA LEU A 120 -28.51 -8.63 -7.14
C LEU A 120 -27.10 -9.20 -6.90
N LYS A 121 -26.88 -10.45 -7.28
CA LYS A 121 -25.54 -11.08 -7.27
C LYS A 121 -24.58 -10.33 -8.20
N GLN A 122 -25.05 -9.93 -9.39
CA GLN A 122 -24.26 -9.13 -10.33
C GLN A 122 -23.90 -7.76 -9.76
N LEU A 123 -24.86 -7.07 -9.13
CA LEU A 123 -24.64 -5.78 -8.49
C LEU A 123 -23.56 -5.87 -7.41
N ILE A 124 -23.70 -6.79 -6.46
CA ILE A 124 -22.73 -7.00 -5.37
C ILE A 124 -21.35 -7.32 -5.96
N SER A 125 -21.31 -8.23 -6.93
CA SER A 125 -20.08 -8.61 -7.61
C SER A 125 -19.36 -7.43 -8.26
N TRP A 126 -20.09 -6.57 -8.97
CA TRP A 126 -19.53 -5.39 -9.62
C TRP A 126 -19.12 -4.31 -8.62
N LEU A 127 -19.84 -4.14 -7.52
CA LEU A 127 -19.45 -3.22 -6.45
C LEU A 127 -18.06 -3.56 -5.88
N PHE A 128 -17.77 -4.85 -5.68
CA PHE A 128 -16.43 -5.27 -5.25
C PHE A 128 -15.36 -5.03 -6.31
N ILE A 129 -15.60 -5.41 -7.57
CA ILE A 129 -14.59 -5.26 -8.63
C ILE A 129 -14.31 -3.79 -8.92
N ILE A 130 -15.35 -2.99 -9.17
CA ILE A 130 -15.22 -1.56 -9.46
C ILE A 130 -14.67 -0.85 -8.23
N GLY A 131 -15.16 -1.17 -7.03
CA GLY A 131 -14.65 -0.62 -5.79
C GLY A 131 -13.15 -0.85 -5.63
N THR A 132 -12.66 -2.06 -5.90
CA THR A 132 -11.23 -2.39 -5.85
C THR A 132 -10.41 -1.62 -6.87
N VAL A 133 -10.86 -1.58 -8.13
CA VAL A 133 -10.16 -0.82 -9.19
C VAL A 133 -10.10 0.67 -8.85
N MET A 134 -11.18 1.23 -8.31
CA MET A 134 -11.30 2.65 -7.98
C MET A 134 -10.65 3.03 -6.66
N HIS A 135 -10.23 2.06 -5.84
CA HIS A 135 -9.53 2.27 -4.58
C HIS A 135 -8.06 1.83 -4.70
N SER A 136 -7.74 0.56 -4.42
CA SER A 136 -6.36 0.08 -4.52
C SER A 136 -5.80 0.12 -5.94
N GLY A 137 -6.64 0.04 -6.96
CA GLY A 137 -6.20 0.14 -8.35
C GLY A 137 -5.72 1.55 -8.69
N MET A 138 -6.40 2.58 -8.18
CA MET A 138 -5.96 3.97 -8.32
C MET A 138 -4.68 4.25 -7.51
N LEU A 139 -4.55 3.66 -6.32
CA LEU A 139 -3.28 3.67 -5.57
C LEU A 139 -2.15 3.03 -6.39
N TYR A 140 -2.42 1.90 -7.06
CA TYR A 140 -1.42 1.24 -7.89
C TYR A 140 -0.99 2.15 -9.05
N LEU A 141 -1.94 2.71 -9.79
CA LEU A 141 -1.64 3.60 -10.92
C LEU A 141 -0.90 4.87 -10.49
N GLY A 142 -1.34 5.51 -9.41
CA GLY A 142 -0.75 6.73 -8.90
C GLY A 142 0.65 6.52 -8.33
N THR A 143 0.84 5.50 -7.48
CA THR A 143 2.10 5.27 -6.78
C THR A 143 3.14 4.55 -7.65
N VAL A 144 2.75 3.55 -8.43
CA VAL A 144 3.70 2.69 -9.18
C VAL A 144 4.02 3.29 -10.54
N PHE A 145 3.01 3.79 -11.25
CA PHE A 145 3.18 4.35 -12.60
C PHE A 145 3.24 5.89 -12.64
N GLY A 146 3.06 6.56 -11.50
CA GLY A 146 3.12 8.02 -11.42
C GLY A 146 1.95 8.72 -12.11
N PHE A 147 0.83 8.03 -12.33
CA PHE A 147 -0.34 8.60 -12.99
C PHE A 147 -1.11 9.50 -12.01
N GLY A 148 -0.71 10.77 -11.93
CA GLY A 148 -1.26 11.73 -10.97
C GLY A 148 -2.80 11.88 -10.99
N TRP A 149 -3.44 11.69 -12.15
CA TRP A 149 -4.89 11.71 -12.27
C TRP A 149 -5.60 10.61 -11.46
N ALA A 150 -4.91 9.50 -11.19
CA ALA A 150 -5.46 8.40 -10.40
C ALA A 150 -5.75 8.85 -8.96
N PHE A 151 -4.92 9.74 -8.39
CA PHE A 151 -5.16 10.31 -7.07
C PHE A 151 -6.40 11.22 -7.04
N THR A 152 -6.63 12.01 -8.10
CA THR A 152 -7.86 12.81 -8.20
C THR A 152 -9.12 11.94 -8.16
N LEU A 153 -9.07 10.76 -8.80
CA LEU A 153 -10.18 9.82 -8.80
C LEU A 153 -10.31 9.09 -7.47
N LEU A 154 -9.19 8.70 -6.86
CA LEU A 154 -9.12 8.11 -5.53
C LEU A 154 -9.76 9.03 -4.47
N ASP A 155 -9.45 10.32 -4.52
CA ASP A 155 -9.94 11.35 -3.58
C ASP A 155 -11.46 11.56 -3.63
N THR A 156 -12.13 11.11 -4.70
CA THR A 156 -13.61 11.10 -4.74
C THR A 156 -14.22 10.14 -3.72
N GLY A 157 -13.44 9.17 -3.21
CA GLY A 157 -13.90 8.15 -2.27
C GLY A 157 -14.84 7.10 -2.87
N ILE A 158 -15.11 7.14 -4.18
CA ILE A 158 -16.07 6.24 -4.82
C ILE A 158 -15.69 4.76 -4.67
N GLY A 159 -14.39 4.44 -4.67
CA GLY A 159 -13.88 3.09 -4.46
C GLY A 159 -14.27 2.52 -3.09
N PRO A 160 -13.82 3.14 -1.97
CA PRO A 160 -14.24 2.74 -0.63
C PRO A 160 -15.75 2.66 -0.44
N PHE A 161 -16.52 3.65 -0.94
CA PHE A 161 -17.98 3.62 -0.83
C PHE A 161 -18.60 2.42 -1.56
N ALA A 162 -18.10 2.09 -2.76
CA ALA A 162 -18.58 0.92 -3.50
C ALA A 162 -18.26 -0.40 -2.76
N ILE A 163 -17.05 -0.53 -2.20
CA ILE A 163 -16.67 -1.70 -1.40
C ILE A 163 -17.57 -1.84 -0.16
N LEU A 164 -17.82 -0.74 0.57
CA LEU A 164 -18.69 -0.75 1.75
C LEU A 164 -20.14 -1.09 1.39
N ALA A 165 -20.66 -0.55 0.29
CA ALA A 165 -21.98 -0.91 -0.22
C ALA A 165 -22.05 -2.41 -0.60
N GLY A 166 -21.02 -2.93 -1.27
CA GLY A 166 -20.89 -4.35 -1.59
C GLY A 166 -20.88 -5.24 -0.34
N LEU A 167 -20.10 -4.86 0.68
CA LEU A 167 -20.05 -5.55 1.98
C LEU A 167 -21.41 -5.56 2.68
N LEU A 168 -22.09 -4.41 2.77
CA LEU A 168 -23.40 -4.30 3.40
C LEU A 168 -24.43 -5.17 2.68
N LEU A 169 -24.53 -5.06 1.35
CA LEU A 169 -25.46 -5.84 0.56
C LEU A 169 -25.15 -7.35 0.65
N MET A 170 -23.88 -7.73 0.58
CA MET A 170 -23.47 -9.13 0.77
C MET A 170 -23.95 -9.66 2.11
N GLY A 171 -23.70 -8.93 3.21
CA GLY A 171 -24.09 -9.33 4.56
C GLY A 171 -25.61 -9.49 4.71
N LEU A 172 -26.38 -8.53 4.20
CA LEU A 172 -27.84 -8.58 4.25
C LEU A 172 -28.40 -9.76 3.45
N VAL A 173 -27.85 -10.03 2.27
CA VAL A 173 -28.30 -11.13 1.41
C VAL A 173 -27.83 -12.48 1.96
N SER A 174 -26.63 -12.57 2.52
CA SER A 174 -26.13 -13.82 3.11
C SER A 174 -26.97 -14.29 4.30
N ILE A 175 -27.50 -13.38 5.12
CA ILE A 175 -28.34 -13.77 6.27
C ILE A 175 -29.61 -14.49 5.80
N LYS A 176 -30.20 -14.08 4.68
CA LYS A 176 -31.51 -14.59 4.21
C LYS A 176 -31.41 -15.68 3.15
N ASN A 177 -30.38 -15.63 2.32
CA ASN A 177 -30.33 -16.37 1.05
C ASN A 177 -29.10 -17.30 0.94
N PHE A 178 -28.37 -17.55 2.02
CA PHE A 178 -27.24 -18.47 1.97
C PHE A 178 -27.70 -19.93 1.86
N SER A 179 -27.13 -20.63 0.89
CA SER A 179 -27.40 -22.04 0.58
C SER A 179 -26.24 -22.90 1.04
N SER A 180 -26.53 -24.11 1.53
CA SER A 180 -25.51 -25.13 1.85
C SER A 180 -24.91 -25.79 0.60
N LYS A 181 -25.49 -25.53 -0.58
CA LYS A 181 -25.05 -26.03 -1.87
C LYS A 181 -24.73 -24.87 -2.81
N VAL A 182 -23.81 -25.12 -3.73
CA VAL A 182 -23.50 -24.17 -4.81
C VAL A 182 -24.76 -23.90 -5.64
N VAL A 183 -25.03 -22.62 -5.89
CA VAL A 183 -26.17 -22.14 -6.67
C VAL A 183 -25.75 -21.95 -8.12
N VAL A 184 -26.50 -22.59 -9.02
CA VAL A 184 -26.36 -22.40 -10.47
C VAL A 184 -27.33 -21.30 -10.88
N ASP A 185 -26.77 -20.20 -11.38
CA ASP A 185 -27.50 -19.03 -11.89
C ASP A 185 -27.72 -19.15 -13.40
#